data_AF-A0AAV2ZBH0-F1
#
_entry.id   AF-A0AAV2ZBH0-F1
#
_cell.length_a   1.000
_cell.length_b   1.000
_cell.length_c   1.000
_cell.angle_alpha   90.00
_cell.angle_beta   90.00
_cell.angle_gamma   90.00
#
_symmetry.space_group_name_H-M   'P 1'
#
loop_
_entity.id
_entity.type
_entity.pdbx_description
1 polymer ?
#
loop_
_entity_poly.entity_id
_entity_poly.type
_entity_poly.pdbx_seq_one_letter_code
_entity_poly.pdbx_strand_id
1 'polypeptide(L)'
;MNPEYDYLFKLLLIGDSGVGKSCLLLRFADDTYTESYISTIGVDFKIRTIELDGKTIKLQIWDTAGQERFRTITSSYYRGAHGIIVVYDVTDQESFNNVKQWLHEIDRYACENVNKLLVGNKSDLTAKRVVSTDAAKEFAESLGIEFLETSAKNAANVEKAFMMMAAQIKKRMANAPAAPKPGYKLTPGQQVQSNRYKRAIMFGASSAIAKEDVAPSSLPWVEKYRPKNVDEISHQEHVVGTLKTSIASGQLPHLLFYGPPGTGKTSTIVAVARQLFGPNFRKNGRFLELNASDDRGIAVVREKVKGFAQGAISSADGMPPFKIIVLDEADSMTGDAQSALRRMMENYSKVTRFCLICNYVSRIIEPVASRCAKFRFAPLEKVSMSARLRYICQEEQVQCDEPVIDQLLQCSNGDLRKAINYLQSAKQMCAGNVTKQDVIDVTGLAPPEILEKFWSSVASNRFDAMKGEIEEILMSGFPVLTILKQLSDDILAHEKLNGTQKAKLCLRLAEADKKLVDGASEHFQLMDIASYVMLVYHTP
;
A
#
# COMPACT_ATOMS: atom_id res chain seq x y z
N MET A 1 -14.10 18.80 23.25
CA MET A 1 -13.11 19.25 22.26
C MET A 1 -13.89 19.75 21.05
N ASN A 2 -13.78 21.04 20.73
CA ASN A 2 -14.31 21.55 19.46
C ASN A 2 -13.59 20.82 18.30
N PRO A 3 -14.28 20.49 17.21
CA PRO A 3 -13.61 19.97 16.02
C PRO A 3 -12.59 21.01 15.53
N GLU A 4 -11.40 20.54 15.16
CA GLU A 4 -10.24 21.36 14.73
C GLU A 4 -10.50 22.10 13.38
N TYR A 5 -11.64 21.86 12.74
CA TYR A 5 -12.08 22.47 11.48
C TYR A 5 -13.62 22.37 11.34
N ASP A 6 -14.23 23.28 10.57
CA ASP A 6 -15.68 23.33 10.31
C ASP A 6 -16.10 22.42 9.14
N TYR A 7 -15.26 22.34 8.10
CA TYR A 7 -15.52 21.53 6.91
C TYR A 7 -14.28 20.77 6.44
N LEU A 8 -14.49 19.59 5.86
CA LEU A 8 -13.48 18.79 5.18
C LEU A 8 -13.90 18.58 3.74
N PHE A 9 -13.15 19.11 2.77
CA PHE A 9 -13.46 18.94 1.34
C PHE A 9 -12.39 18.10 0.66
N LYS A 10 -12.84 17.10 -0.11
CA LYS A 10 -11.99 16.30 -0.98
C LYS A 10 -12.00 16.90 -2.39
N LEU A 11 -10.84 17.34 -2.88
CA LEU A 11 -10.61 17.87 -4.22
C LEU A 11 -9.75 16.90 -5.03
N LEU A 12 -10.06 16.75 -6.31
CA LEU A 12 -9.29 15.92 -7.23
C LEU A 12 -8.79 16.77 -8.41
N LEU A 13 -7.50 16.67 -8.75
CA LEU A 13 -6.92 17.28 -9.95
C LEU A 13 -6.79 16.22 -11.04
N ILE A 14 -7.42 16.45 -12.19
CA ILE A 14 -7.36 15.55 -13.36
C ILE A 14 -6.94 16.30 -14.62
N GLY A 15 -6.46 15.57 -15.63
CA GLY A 15 -5.96 16.13 -16.89
C GLY A 15 -4.73 15.38 -17.40
N ASP A 16 -4.30 15.68 -18.62
CA ASP A 16 -3.22 14.95 -19.31
C ASP A 16 -1.86 15.07 -18.58
N SER A 17 -0.93 14.17 -18.92
CA SER A 17 0.44 14.24 -18.41
C SER A 17 1.11 15.54 -18.86
N GLY A 18 1.83 16.21 -17.95
CA GLY A 18 2.62 17.41 -18.31
C GLY A 18 1.84 18.73 -18.38
N VAL A 19 0.51 18.73 -18.17
CA VAL A 19 -0.28 19.97 -18.11
C VAL A 19 0.01 20.83 -16.86
N GLY A 20 0.71 20.27 -15.86
CA GLY A 20 1.17 20.99 -14.67
C GLY A 20 0.26 20.91 -13.44
N LYS A 21 -0.52 19.83 -13.30
CA LYS A 21 -1.36 19.56 -12.11
C LYS A 21 -0.54 19.54 -10.81
N SER A 22 0.55 18.78 -10.77
CA SER A 22 1.46 18.72 -9.63
C SER A 22 2.09 20.07 -9.33
N CYS A 23 2.44 20.85 -10.36
CA CYS A 23 2.96 22.20 -10.18
C CYS A 23 1.91 23.15 -9.57
N LEU A 24 0.64 23.04 -9.96
CA LEU A 24 -0.45 23.79 -9.34
C LEU A 24 -0.66 23.38 -7.88
N LEU A 25 -0.59 22.08 -7.57
CA LEU A 25 -0.69 21.58 -6.21
C LEU A 25 0.46 22.09 -5.33
N LEU A 26 1.71 21.94 -5.79
CA LEU A 26 2.89 22.40 -5.05
C LEU A 26 2.88 23.91 -4.86
N ARG A 27 2.50 24.66 -5.91
CA ARG A 27 2.38 26.12 -5.81
C ARG A 27 1.31 26.54 -4.81
N PHE A 28 0.17 25.85 -4.78
CA PHE A 28 -0.88 26.14 -3.81
C PHE A 28 -0.49 25.70 -2.38
N ALA A 29 0.17 24.57 -2.20
CA ALA A 29 0.42 24.04 -0.86
C ALA A 29 1.66 24.61 -0.19
N ASP A 30 2.74 24.79 -0.95
CA ASP A 30 4.08 25.08 -0.43
C ASP A 30 4.69 26.38 -0.99
N ASP A 31 3.98 27.09 -1.89
CA ASP A 31 4.49 28.23 -2.66
C ASP A 31 5.82 27.98 -3.38
N THR A 32 6.00 26.75 -3.87
CA THR A 32 7.21 26.33 -4.61
C THR A 32 6.90 26.00 -6.07
N TYR A 33 7.89 26.19 -6.95
CA TYR A 33 7.85 25.80 -8.34
C TYR A 33 9.23 25.34 -8.81
N THR A 34 9.24 24.28 -9.60
CA THR A 34 10.47 23.66 -10.13
C THR A 34 10.30 23.44 -11.63
N GLU A 35 11.24 23.92 -12.44
CA GLU A 35 11.22 23.75 -13.91
C GLU A 35 11.59 22.34 -14.36
N SER A 36 12.36 21.58 -13.55
CA SER A 36 12.68 20.17 -13.83
C SER A 36 11.48 19.29 -13.52
N TYR A 37 10.62 19.06 -14.52
CA TYR A 37 9.46 18.19 -14.38
C TYR A 37 9.85 16.73 -14.61
N ILE A 38 9.60 15.89 -13.59
CA ILE A 38 9.56 14.43 -13.71
C ILE A 38 8.07 14.07 -13.75
N SER A 39 7.63 13.24 -14.70
CA SER A 39 6.24 12.78 -14.77
C SER A 39 5.81 12.15 -13.45
N THR A 40 4.68 12.57 -12.90
CA THR A 40 4.11 12.02 -11.66
C THR A 40 3.81 10.53 -11.83
N ILE A 41 4.50 9.69 -11.07
CA ILE A 41 4.25 8.25 -10.99
C ILE A 41 3.31 8.05 -9.80
N GLY A 42 2.03 7.73 -10.06
CA GLY A 42 1.03 7.49 -9.02
C GLY A 42 0.13 8.68 -8.67
N VAL A 43 -0.37 8.74 -7.44
CA VAL A 43 -1.27 9.80 -6.96
C VAL A 43 -0.63 10.48 -5.74
N ASP A 44 -0.43 11.78 -5.80
CA ASP A 44 0.08 12.59 -4.70
C ASP A 44 -1.10 13.18 -3.89
N PHE A 45 -0.88 13.40 -2.59
CA PHE A 45 -1.91 13.85 -1.65
C PHE A 45 -1.37 14.92 -0.72
N LYS A 46 -2.04 16.08 -0.72
CA LYS A 46 -1.75 17.16 0.23
C LYS A 46 -2.99 17.64 0.96
N ILE A 47 -2.74 18.12 2.17
CA ILE A 47 -3.75 18.77 3.01
C ILE A 47 -3.34 20.23 3.20
N ARG A 48 -4.24 21.16 2.88
CA ARG A 48 -4.11 22.58 3.24
C ARG A 48 -5.35 23.03 3.98
N THR A 49 -5.16 23.68 5.13
CA THR A 49 -6.26 24.32 5.85
C THR A 49 -6.35 25.77 5.39
N ILE A 50 -7.55 26.19 5.00
CA ILE A 50 -7.85 27.56 4.58
C ILE A 50 -8.98 28.13 5.44
N GLU A 51 -9.06 29.45 5.54
CA GLU A 51 -10.16 30.14 6.19
C GLU A 51 -11.05 30.80 5.13
N LEU A 52 -12.36 30.52 5.15
CA LEU A 52 -13.32 31.05 4.18
C LEU A 52 -14.64 31.41 4.87
N ASP A 53 -15.03 32.69 4.79
CA ASP A 53 -16.14 33.32 5.51
C ASP A 53 -16.21 32.93 7.00
N GLY A 54 -15.10 33.13 7.73
CA GLY A 54 -14.99 32.86 9.17
C GLY A 54 -15.11 31.40 9.58
N LYS A 55 -14.95 30.47 8.62
CA LYS A 55 -14.94 29.03 8.86
C LYS A 55 -13.64 28.41 8.40
N THR A 56 -13.14 27.47 9.18
CA THR A 56 -11.90 26.74 8.92
C THR A 56 -12.21 25.52 8.06
N ILE A 57 -11.69 25.50 6.83
CA ILE A 57 -11.91 24.44 5.85
C ILE A 57 -10.62 23.69 5.63
N LYS A 58 -10.65 22.37 5.84
CA LYS A 58 -9.55 21.47 5.54
C LYS A 58 -9.72 20.91 4.13
N LEU A 59 -8.85 21.31 3.20
CA LEU A 59 -8.82 20.80 1.84
C LEU A 59 -7.91 19.57 1.77
N GLN A 60 -8.45 18.48 1.25
CA GLN A 60 -7.75 17.25 0.90
C GLN A 60 -7.62 17.18 -0.62
N ILE A 61 -6.44 17.51 -1.16
CA ILE A 61 -6.22 17.64 -2.59
C ILE A 61 -5.46 16.42 -3.08
N TRP A 62 -6.04 15.72 -4.03
CA TRP A 62 -5.50 14.53 -4.68
C TRP A 62 -5.03 14.92 -6.08
N ASP A 63 -3.73 14.81 -6.33
CA ASP A 63 -3.12 15.03 -7.64
C ASP A 63 -2.86 13.69 -8.32
N THR A 64 -3.57 13.42 -9.42
CA THR A 64 -3.45 12.13 -10.11
C THR A 64 -2.43 12.19 -11.23
N ALA A 65 -1.64 11.11 -11.42
CA ALA A 65 -0.83 10.93 -12.62
C ALA A 65 -1.67 11.10 -13.88
N GLY A 66 -1.18 11.92 -14.81
CA GLY A 66 -1.81 12.16 -16.10
C GLY A 66 -1.52 11.08 -17.15
N GLN A 67 -1.01 9.90 -16.77
CA GLN A 67 -0.80 8.83 -17.74
C GLN A 67 -2.14 8.17 -18.07
N GLU A 68 -2.59 8.46 -19.27
CA GLU A 68 -3.73 7.87 -19.98
C GLU A 68 -3.74 6.33 -19.97
N ARG A 69 -2.58 5.69 -19.79
CA ARG A 69 -2.40 4.23 -19.69
C ARG A 69 -2.86 3.61 -18.36
N PHE A 70 -3.12 4.40 -17.32
CA PHE A 70 -3.47 3.91 -15.97
C PHE A 70 -4.88 4.33 -15.48
N ARG A 71 -5.78 4.69 -16.40
CA ARG A 71 -7.15 5.16 -16.10
C ARG A 71 -7.97 4.27 -15.15
N THR A 72 -7.71 2.97 -15.13
CA THR A 72 -8.34 2.02 -14.19
C THR A 72 -8.05 2.35 -12.73
N ILE A 73 -6.83 2.80 -12.41
CA ILE A 73 -6.40 3.13 -11.03
C ILE A 73 -7.07 4.44 -10.55
N THR A 74 -7.24 5.41 -11.45
CA THR A 74 -7.83 6.73 -11.15
C THR A 74 -9.30 6.66 -10.75
N SER A 75 -10.05 5.67 -11.25
CA SER A 75 -11.50 5.50 -11.01
C SER A 75 -11.88 5.47 -9.51
N SER A 76 -11.03 4.90 -8.65
CA SER A 76 -11.24 4.81 -7.21
C SER A 76 -11.23 6.16 -6.49
N TYR A 77 -10.52 7.16 -7.04
CA TYR A 77 -10.31 8.47 -6.40
C TYR A 77 -11.49 9.43 -6.61
N TYR A 78 -12.26 9.24 -7.69
CA TYR A 78 -13.49 10.00 -7.96
C TYR A 78 -14.55 9.78 -6.86
N ARG A 79 -14.55 8.62 -6.20
CA ARG A 79 -15.51 8.31 -5.13
C ARG A 79 -15.35 9.26 -3.94
N GLY A 80 -16.42 9.95 -3.59
CA GLY A 80 -16.46 10.91 -2.48
C GLY A 80 -15.71 12.22 -2.74
N ALA A 81 -15.30 12.50 -3.99
CA ALA A 81 -14.79 13.82 -4.36
C ALA A 81 -15.91 14.86 -4.21
N HIS A 82 -15.62 15.96 -3.51
CA HIS A 82 -16.55 17.07 -3.33
C HIS A 82 -16.46 18.05 -4.51
N GLY A 83 -15.26 18.23 -5.06
CA GLY A 83 -15.00 18.96 -6.28
C GLY A 83 -13.84 18.38 -7.09
N ILE A 84 -13.86 18.63 -8.40
CA ILE A 84 -12.88 18.12 -9.36
C ILE A 84 -12.42 19.30 -10.23
N ILE A 85 -11.11 19.47 -10.35
CA ILE A 85 -10.48 20.48 -11.17
C ILE A 85 -9.86 19.77 -12.38
N VAL A 86 -10.35 20.12 -13.57
CA VAL A 86 -9.86 19.59 -14.84
C VAL A 86 -8.83 20.57 -15.39
N VAL A 87 -7.59 20.13 -15.57
CA VAL A 87 -6.48 20.98 -15.97
C VAL A 87 -6.04 20.63 -17.38
N TYR A 88 -5.91 21.64 -18.24
CA TYR A 88 -5.27 21.54 -19.55
C TYR A 88 -4.14 22.58 -19.68
N ASP A 89 -3.29 22.43 -20.68
CA ASP A 89 -2.21 23.37 -20.97
C ASP A 89 -2.60 24.30 -22.13
N VAL A 90 -2.53 25.62 -21.92
CA VAL A 90 -2.90 26.60 -22.97
C VAL A 90 -1.97 26.55 -24.20
N THR A 91 -0.80 25.94 -24.06
CA THR A 91 0.19 25.73 -25.14
C THR A 91 0.05 24.39 -25.85
N ASP A 92 -0.91 23.55 -25.44
CA ASP A 92 -1.16 22.22 -26.01
C ASP A 92 -2.65 22.02 -26.36
N GLN A 93 -2.94 22.05 -27.66
CA GLN A 93 -4.29 21.88 -28.20
C GLN A 93 -4.85 20.47 -27.96
N GLU A 94 -3.98 19.44 -27.92
CA GLU A 94 -4.39 18.06 -27.68
C GLU A 94 -4.91 17.91 -26.24
N SER A 95 -4.19 18.48 -25.28
CA SER A 95 -4.62 18.51 -23.87
C SER A 95 -6.00 19.15 -23.67
N PHE A 96 -6.33 20.17 -24.46
CA PHE A 96 -7.65 20.80 -24.44
C PHE A 96 -8.73 19.93 -25.10
N ASN A 97 -8.43 19.28 -26.22
CA ASN A 97 -9.36 18.37 -26.89
C ASN A 97 -9.72 17.18 -25.98
N ASN A 98 -8.76 16.69 -25.19
CA ASN A 98 -8.94 15.58 -24.26
C ASN A 98 -9.80 15.93 -23.03
N VAL A 99 -10.07 17.22 -22.76
CA VAL A 99 -10.95 17.66 -21.64
C VAL A 99 -12.34 17.01 -21.73
N LYS A 100 -12.91 16.85 -22.93
CA LYS A 100 -14.20 16.16 -23.11
C LYS A 100 -14.18 14.74 -22.57
N GLN A 101 -13.08 14.03 -22.78
CA GLN A 101 -12.92 12.67 -22.29
C GLN A 101 -12.81 12.63 -20.76
N TRP A 102 -12.06 13.56 -20.17
CA TRP A 102 -11.97 13.71 -18.71
C TRP A 102 -13.32 14.03 -18.07
N LEU A 103 -14.16 14.85 -18.72
CA LEU A 103 -15.51 15.13 -18.26
C LEU A 103 -16.41 13.88 -18.32
N HIS A 104 -16.32 13.07 -19.37
CA HIS A 104 -17.03 11.78 -19.44
C HIS A 104 -16.60 10.81 -18.33
N GLU A 105 -15.32 10.80 -17.94
CA GLU A 105 -14.87 10.00 -16.79
C GLU A 105 -15.45 10.48 -15.47
N ILE A 106 -15.53 11.81 -15.28
CA ILE A 106 -16.18 12.39 -14.09
C ILE A 106 -17.64 11.92 -14.02
N ASP A 107 -18.38 11.99 -15.12
CA ASP A 107 -19.79 11.60 -15.15
C ASP A 107 -19.99 10.09 -14.90
N ARG A 108 -18.99 9.26 -15.21
CA ARG A 108 -19.04 7.82 -15.00
C ARG A 108 -18.71 7.38 -13.58
N TYR A 109 -17.77 8.05 -12.90
CA TYR A 109 -17.20 7.58 -11.63
C TYR A 109 -17.43 8.50 -10.43
N ALA A 110 -17.72 9.78 -10.64
CA ALA A 110 -18.00 10.72 -9.55
C ALA A 110 -19.47 10.67 -9.11
N CYS A 111 -19.75 11.20 -7.92
CA CYS A 111 -21.13 11.36 -7.47
C CYS A 111 -21.84 12.47 -8.27
N GLU A 112 -23.15 12.32 -8.53
CA GLU A 112 -23.96 13.22 -9.38
C GLU A 112 -23.85 14.72 -9.04
N ASN A 113 -23.49 15.06 -7.80
CA ASN A 113 -23.46 16.44 -7.33
C ASN A 113 -22.07 17.08 -7.29
N VAL A 114 -21.01 16.47 -7.84
CA VAL A 114 -19.63 16.99 -7.75
C VAL A 114 -19.45 18.35 -8.42
N ASN A 115 -18.76 19.29 -7.75
CA ASN A 115 -18.43 20.59 -8.34
C ASN A 115 -17.29 20.43 -9.35
N LYS A 116 -17.41 21.05 -10.54
CA LYS A 116 -16.43 20.96 -11.63
C LYS A 116 -15.86 22.35 -11.91
N LEU A 117 -14.54 22.44 -12.11
CA LEU A 117 -13.84 23.65 -12.52
C LEU A 117 -12.86 23.31 -13.64
N LEU A 118 -12.92 24.06 -14.75
CA LEU A 118 -11.96 23.96 -15.84
C LEU A 118 -10.82 24.97 -15.62
N VAL A 119 -9.58 24.49 -15.67
CA VAL A 119 -8.38 25.31 -15.47
C VAL A 119 -7.44 25.20 -16.66
N GLY A 120 -7.18 26.34 -17.31
CA GLY A 120 -6.14 26.48 -18.34
C GLY A 120 -4.81 26.90 -17.69
N ASN A 121 -3.84 26.00 -17.62
CA ASN A 121 -2.55 26.26 -16.98
C ASN A 121 -1.49 26.75 -17.98
N LYS A 122 -0.39 27.31 -17.47
CA LYS A 122 0.73 27.91 -18.22
C LYS A 122 0.34 29.18 -18.99
N SER A 123 -0.60 29.95 -18.44
CA SER A 123 -1.06 31.22 -19.04
C SER A 123 0.05 32.27 -19.19
N ASP A 124 1.19 32.09 -18.53
CA ASP A 124 2.41 32.89 -18.69
C ASP A 124 3.09 32.71 -20.06
N LEU A 125 2.86 31.60 -20.76
CA LEU A 125 3.47 31.30 -22.05
C LEU A 125 2.66 31.86 -23.24
N THR A 126 2.41 33.18 -23.23
CA THR A 126 1.57 33.85 -24.24
C THR A 126 2.04 33.64 -25.68
N ALA A 127 3.36 33.59 -25.91
CA ALA A 127 3.95 33.39 -27.25
C ALA A 127 3.78 31.96 -27.81
N LYS A 128 3.53 30.97 -26.94
CA LYS A 128 3.32 29.56 -27.33
C LYS A 128 1.85 29.14 -27.22
N ARG A 129 0.95 30.09 -26.94
CA ARG A 129 -0.47 29.81 -26.77
C ARG A 129 -1.06 29.31 -28.08
N VAL A 130 -1.73 28.16 -28.00
CA VAL A 130 -2.50 27.59 -29.12
C VAL A 130 -3.99 27.53 -28.81
N VAL A 131 -4.37 27.51 -27.53
CA VAL A 131 -5.77 27.57 -27.08
C VAL A 131 -6.13 29.00 -26.69
N SER A 132 -7.10 29.60 -27.40
CA SER A 132 -7.59 30.93 -27.06
C SER A 132 -8.44 30.91 -25.79
N THR A 133 -8.31 31.97 -24.99
CA THR A 133 -9.08 32.11 -23.74
C THR A 133 -10.58 32.15 -24.01
N ASP A 134 -11.00 32.82 -25.10
CA ASP A 134 -12.41 32.91 -25.48
C ASP A 134 -12.98 31.54 -25.87
N ALA A 135 -12.26 30.73 -26.65
CA ALA A 135 -12.72 29.38 -27.02
C ALA A 135 -12.84 28.46 -25.80
N ALA A 136 -11.89 28.52 -24.87
CA ALA A 136 -11.96 27.75 -23.63
C ALA A 136 -13.10 28.19 -22.72
N LYS A 137 -13.38 29.50 -22.69
CA LYS A 137 -14.48 30.08 -21.93
C LYS A 137 -15.84 29.70 -22.53
N GLU A 138 -16.02 29.84 -23.84
CA GLU A 138 -17.23 29.40 -24.54
C GLU A 138 -17.48 27.90 -24.35
N PHE A 139 -16.42 27.09 -24.40
CA PHE A 139 -16.50 25.66 -24.14
C PHE A 139 -16.98 25.37 -22.71
N ALA A 140 -16.43 26.06 -21.70
CA ALA A 140 -16.86 25.90 -20.31
C ALA A 140 -18.31 26.35 -20.09
N GLU A 141 -18.72 27.48 -20.69
CA GLU A 141 -20.08 27.99 -20.65
C GLU A 141 -21.08 27.02 -21.28
N SER A 142 -20.72 26.40 -22.41
CA SER A 142 -21.57 25.40 -23.08
C SER A 142 -21.86 24.15 -22.22
N LEU A 143 -20.99 23.88 -21.25
CA LEU A 143 -21.09 22.75 -20.31
C LEU A 143 -21.59 23.16 -18.92
N GLY A 144 -21.82 24.45 -18.68
CA GLY A 144 -22.22 24.98 -17.38
C GLY A 144 -21.16 24.80 -16.27
N ILE A 145 -19.87 24.75 -16.64
CA ILE A 145 -18.75 24.66 -15.69
C ILE A 145 -18.01 25.99 -15.59
N GLU A 146 -17.48 26.33 -14.42
CA GLU A 146 -16.66 27.55 -14.28
C GLU A 146 -15.28 27.37 -14.92
N PHE A 147 -14.70 28.48 -15.37
CA PHE A 147 -13.42 28.53 -16.06
C PHE A 147 -12.46 29.55 -15.45
N LEU A 148 -11.18 29.19 -15.34
CA LEU A 148 -10.11 30.08 -14.89
C LEU A 148 -8.79 29.72 -15.56
N GLU A 149 -7.99 30.72 -15.94
CA GLU A 149 -6.61 30.49 -16.38
C GLU A 149 -5.62 30.73 -15.23
N THR A 150 -4.62 29.86 -15.11
CA THR A 150 -3.61 29.88 -14.05
C THR A 150 -2.19 29.79 -14.61
N SER A 151 -1.23 30.30 -13.84
CA SER A 151 0.19 30.03 -14.06
C SER A 151 0.81 29.51 -12.77
N ALA A 152 1.16 28.22 -12.75
CA ALA A 152 1.95 27.65 -11.65
C ALA A 152 3.34 28.30 -11.53
N LYS A 153 3.90 28.81 -12.64
CA LYS A 153 5.20 29.48 -12.68
C LYS A 153 5.18 30.79 -11.89
N ASN A 154 4.22 31.67 -12.18
CA ASN A 154 4.13 33.01 -11.59
C ASN A 154 3.08 33.11 -10.47
N ALA A 155 2.54 31.97 -10.00
CA ALA A 155 1.45 31.88 -9.01
C ALA A 155 0.13 32.57 -9.42
N ALA A 156 0.01 33.02 -10.67
CA ALA A 156 -1.16 33.76 -11.14
C ALA A 156 -2.42 32.89 -11.05
N ASN A 157 -3.44 33.39 -10.36
CA ASN A 157 -4.76 32.75 -10.16
C ASN A 157 -4.75 31.36 -9.51
N VAL A 158 -3.61 30.85 -9.03
CA VAL A 158 -3.51 29.52 -8.42
C VAL A 158 -4.34 29.44 -7.14
N GLU A 159 -4.12 30.37 -6.20
CA GLU A 159 -4.90 30.43 -4.96
C GLU A 159 -6.39 30.69 -5.22
N LYS A 160 -6.68 31.55 -6.20
CA LYS A 160 -8.06 31.85 -6.63
C LYS A 160 -8.79 30.60 -7.10
N ALA A 161 -8.14 29.70 -7.86
CA ALA A 161 -8.75 28.46 -8.36
C ALA A 161 -9.25 27.56 -7.22
N PHE A 162 -8.40 27.30 -6.22
CA PHE A 162 -8.73 26.42 -5.10
C PHE A 162 -9.73 27.07 -4.13
N MET A 163 -9.62 28.38 -3.90
CA MET A 163 -10.57 29.12 -3.06
C MET A 163 -11.97 29.18 -3.70
N MET A 164 -12.04 29.38 -5.01
CA MET A 164 -13.29 29.36 -5.79
C MET A 164 -13.99 28.00 -5.69
N MET A 165 -13.24 26.91 -5.91
CA MET A 165 -13.76 25.55 -5.73
C MET A 165 -14.27 25.31 -4.31
N ALA A 166 -13.51 25.72 -3.29
CA ALA A 166 -13.93 25.58 -1.88
C ALA A 166 -15.21 26.37 -1.58
N ALA A 167 -15.32 27.60 -2.09
CA ALA A 167 -16.50 28.45 -1.92
C ALA A 167 -17.74 27.83 -2.56
N GLN A 168 -17.62 27.27 -3.76
CA GLN A 168 -18.73 26.60 -4.44
C GLN A 168 -19.21 25.35 -3.67
N ILE A 169 -18.28 24.51 -3.22
CA ILE A 169 -18.61 23.31 -2.43
C ILE A 169 -19.30 23.72 -1.13
N LYS A 170 -18.80 24.76 -0.46
CA LYS A 170 -19.42 25.30 0.76
C LYS A 170 -20.84 25.81 0.51
N LYS A 171 -21.06 26.58 -0.56
CA LYS A 171 -22.39 27.09 -0.94
C LYS A 171 -23.37 25.95 -1.21
N ARG A 172 -22.92 24.90 -1.91
CA ARG A 172 -23.71 23.68 -2.14
C ARG A 172 -24.05 22.97 -0.82
N MET A 173 -23.08 22.80 0.06
CA MET A 173 -23.29 22.12 1.35
C MET A 173 -24.12 22.95 2.35
N ALA A 174 -24.20 24.26 2.19
CA ALA A 174 -25.11 25.12 2.95
C ALA A 174 -26.57 25.01 2.48
N ASN A 175 -26.80 24.67 1.20
CA ASN A 175 -28.12 24.60 0.58
C ASN A 175 -28.71 23.18 0.52
N ALA A 176 -27.94 22.15 0.87
CA ALA A 176 -28.44 20.77 0.95
C ALA A 176 -29.16 20.53 2.30
N PRO A 177 -30.35 19.88 2.33
CA PRO A 177 -30.99 19.50 3.58
C PRO A 177 -30.03 18.59 4.36
N ALA A 178 -29.75 18.95 5.61
CA ALA A 178 -28.74 18.30 6.42
C ALA A 178 -29.03 16.79 6.55
N ALA A 179 -28.15 15.95 5.99
CA ALA A 179 -28.08 14.56 6.39
C ALA A 179 -27.79 14.49 7.91
N PRO A 180 -28.44 13.60 8.66
CA PRO A 180 -28.30 13.57 10.11
C PRO A 180 -26.86 13.21 10.48
N LYS A 181 -26.19 14.11 11.21
CA LYS A 181 -24.90 13.83 11.84
C LYS A 181 -25.12 12.75 12.92
N PRO A 182 -24.35 11.65 12.98
CA PRO A 182 -24.36 10.75 14.12
C PRO A 182 -23.67 11.45 15.30
N GLY A 183 -24.45 12.20 16.09
CA GLY A 183 -24.02 12.78 17.35
C GLY A 183 -24.38 11.84 18.50
N TYR A 184 -23.41 11.07 18.99
CA TYR A 184 -23.57 10.36 20.26
C TYR A 184 -23.48 11.36 21.42
N LYS A 185 -24.63 11.78 21.96
CA LYS A 185 -24.74 12.34 23.31
C LYS A 185 -25.04 11.19 24.27
N LEU A 186 -24.12 10.92 25.20
CA LEU A 186 -24.33 10.01 26.31
C LEU A 186 -25.23 10.69 27.36
N THR A 187 -26.44 10.17 27.56
CA THR A 187 -27.26 10.40 28.76
C THR A 187 -27.45 9.07 29.49
N PRO A 188 -27.39 9.04 30.84
CA PRO A 188 -27.46 7.79 31.58
C PRO A 188 -28.86 7.17 31.55
N GLY A 189 -28.89 5.89 31.12
CA GLY A 189 -29.90 4.85 31.33
C GLY A 189 -31.34 5.24 31.66
N GLN A 190 -32.25 5.00 30.71
CA GLN A 190 -33.53 4.33 30.99
C GLN A 190 -34.03 3.59 29.74
N GLN A 191 -34.61 2.41 29.97
CA GLN A 191 -34.85 1.33 29.02
C GLN A 191 -36.08 1.57 28.11
N VAL A 192 -36.13 0.76 27.03
CA VAL A 192 -37.34 0.33 26.28
C VAL A 192 -37.80 1.31 25.16
N GLN A 193 -38.07 0.97 23.89
CA GLN A 193 -38.27 -0.25 23.10
C GLN A 193 -37.96 0.07 21.61
N SER A 194 -37.35 -0.85 20.88
CA SER A 194 -37.15 -0.74 19.43
C SER A 194 -38.38 -1.25 18.67
N ASN A 195 -38.94 -0.44 17.76
CA ASN A 195 -39.89 -0.92 16.77
C ASN A 195 -39.74 -0.21 15.42
N ARG A 196 -39.64 -1.04 14.37
CA ARG A 196 -39.67 -0.75 12.90
C ARG A 196 -38.40 -0.07 12.37
N TYR A 197 -37.68 -0.59 11.37
CA TYR A 197 -38.16 -1.01 10.04
C TYR A 197 -37.38 -2.23 9.48
N LYS A 198 -38.13 -3.29 9.13
CA LYS A 198 -37.79 -4.25 8.07
C LYS A 198 -38.86 -4.10 6.98
N ARG A 199 -38.46 -3.71 5.78
CA ARG A 199 -39.12 -3.90 4.47
C ARG A 199 -37.99 -3.64 3.44
N ALA A 200 -37.68 -4.48 2.47
CA ALA A 200 -38.43 -5.56 1.87
C ALA A 200 -37.47 -6.56 1.21
N ILE A 201 -37.67 -7.86 1.46
CA ILE A 201 -37.58 -8.93 0.46
C ILE A 201 -38.63 -9.95 0.89
N MET A 202 -39.68 -10.12 0.09
CA MET A 202 -40.76 -11.07 0.31
C MET A 202 -40.70 -12.06 -0.84
N PHE A 203 -40.42 -13.33 -0.58
CA PHE A 203 -41.13 -14.51 -1.11
C PHE A 203 -40.47 -15.79 -0.58
N GLY A 204 -41.25 -16.62 0.12
CA GLY A 204 -41.15 -18.09 0.07
C GLY A 204 -40.33 -18.85 1.13
N ALA A 205 -41.06 -19.46 2.06
CA ALA A 205 -40.78 -20.69 2.81
C ALA A 205 -39.84 -20.67 4.04
N SER A 206 -40.43 -21.14 5.15
CA SER A 206 -39.92 -21.28 6.50
C SER A 206 -38.87 -22.40 6.68
N SER A 207 -37.79 -22.09 7.42
CA SER A 207 -37.28 -22.93 8.51
C SER A 207 -36.35 -22.09 9.40
N ALA A 208 -36.48 -22.28 10.71
CA ALA A 208 -35.83 -21.48 11.73
C ALA A 208 -34.34 -21.83 11.85
N ILE A 209 -33.46 -20.82 11.79
CA ILE A 209 -32.05 -20.93 12.21
C ILE A 209 -31.78 -19.80 13.22
N ALA A 210 -31.18 -20.20 14.34
CA ALA A 210 -30.87 -19.37 15.50
C ALA A 210 -29.98 -18.17 15.14
N LYS A 211 -30.20 -17.04 15.81
CA LYS A 211 -29.37 -15.84 15.70
C LYS A 211 -28.05 -16.10 16.44
N GLU A 212 -26.95 -16.24 15.72
CA GLU A 212 -25.62 -16.03 16.28
C GLU A 212 -25.30 -14.52 16.31
N ASP A 213 -24.75 -14.09 17.44
CA ASP A 213 -24.31 -12.73 17.72
C ASP A 213 -23.13 -12.33 16.80
N VAL A 214 -23.31 -11.28 16.00
CA VAL A 214 -22.24 -10.74 15.15
C VAL A 214 -21.29 -9.90 16.02
N ALA A 215 -20.10 -10.44 16.28
CA ALA A 215 -19.01 -9.85 17.05
C ALA A 215 -18.46 -8.54 16.42
N PRO A 216 -17.87 -7.61 17.23
CA PRO A 216 -17.38 -6.32 16.77
C PRO A 216 -16.18 -6.47 15.81
N SER A 217 -16.09 -5.57 14.82
CA SER A 217 -15.09 -5.50 13.74
C SER A 217 -13.76 -6.22 14.07
N SER A 218 -13.60 -7.45 13.57
CA SER A 218 -12.44 -8.28 13.86
C SER A 218 -11.18 -7.69 13.23
N LEU A 219 -10.19 -7.36 14.07
CA LEU A 219 -8.86 -6.99 13.61
C LEU A 219 -8.30 -8.10 12.69
N PRO A 220 -7.54 -7.75 11.63
CA PRO A 220 -6.82 -8.74 10.84
C PRO A 220 -5.99 -9.66 11.73
N TRP A 221 -5.97 -10.96 11.42
CA TRP A 221 -5.34 -11.97 12.26
C TRP A 221 -3.85 -11.73 12.46
N VAL A 222 -3.19 -11.16 11.46
CA VAL A 222 -1.78 -10.73 11.54
C VAL A 222 -1.54 -9.78 12.73
N GLU A 223 -2.47 -8.84 12.98
CA GLU A 223 -2.36 -7.92 14.12
C GLU A 223 -2.92 -8.53 15.40
N LYS A 224 -4.03 -9.27 15.32
CA LYS A 224 -4.67 -9.93 16.47
C LYS A 224 -3.71 -10.91 17.16
N TYR A 225 -2.98 -11.70 16.37
CA TYR A 225 -2.03 -12.71 16.81
C TYR A 225 -0.57 -12.23 16.73
N ARG A 226 -0.33 -10.92 16.64
CA ARG A 226 1.03 -10.37 16.73
C ARG A 226 1.64 -10.71 18.10
N PRO A 227 2.85 -11.29 18.17
CA PRO A 227 3.51 -11.65 19.43
C PRO A 227 3.54 -10.49 20.42
N LYS A 228 3.09 -10.73 21.65
CA LYS A 228 3.04 -9.69 22.71
C LYS A 228 4.31 -9.67 23.55
N ASN A 229 4.96 -10.83 23.67
CA ASN A 229 6.17 -11.03 24.46
C ASN A 229 7.30 -11.56 23.60
N VAL A 230 8.54 -11.31 24.03
CA VAL A 230 9.73 -11.78 23.32
C VAL A 230 9.80 -13.32 23.32
N ASP A 231 9.21 -13.98 24.31
CA ASP A 231 9.10 -15.45 24.41
C ASP A 231 8.18 -16.07 23.36
N GLU A 232 7.20 -15.32 22.85
CA GLU A 232 6.28 -15.78 21.82
C GLU A 232 6.91 -15.74 20.41
N ILE A 233 8.12 -15.19 20.29
CA ILE A 233 8.87 -15.11 19.04
C ILE A 233 9.62 -16.42 18.87
N SER A 234 8.90 -17.39 18.36
CA SER A 234 9.39 -18.72 18.07
C SER A 234 10.54 -18.62 17.03
N HIS A 235 11.73 -19.20 17.26
CA HIS A 235 12.79 -19.45 16.23
C HIS A 235 13.90 -18.43 15.99
N GLN A 236 13.99 -17.38 16.81
CA GLN A 236 15.17 -16.51 16.80
C GLN A 236 15.90 -16.58 18.14
N GLU A 237 16.19 -17.80 18.63
CA GLU A 237 16.71 -18.04 19.99
C GLU A 237 17.97 -17.22 20.30
N HIS A 238 18.90 -17.10 19.36
CA HIS A 238 20.10 -16.29 19.52
C HIS A 238 19.79 -14.79 19.65
N VAL A 239 18.88 -14.28 18.81
CA VAL A 239 18.45 -12.86 18.84
C VAL A 239 17.68 -12.57 20.11
N VAL A 240 16.71 -13.43 20.45
CA VAL A 240 15.86 -13.34 21.64
C VAL A 240 16.70 -13.44 22.91
N GLY A 241 17.65 -14.38 22.99
CA GLY A 241 18.55 -14.52 24.14
C GLY A 241 19.38 -13.25 24.36
N THR A 242 19.97 -12.71 23.29
CA THR A 242 20.76 -11.45 23.37
C THR A 242 19.88 -10.25 23.77
N LEU A 243 18.67 -10.15 23.21
CA LEU A 243 17.72 -9.08 23.55
C LEU A 243 17.24 -9.21 24.99
N LYS A 244 16.95 -10.41 25.49
CA LYS A 244 16.59 -10.66 26.89
C LYS A 244 17.68 -10.21 27.86
N THR A 245 18.94 -10.56 27.57
CA THR A 245 20.09 -10.08 28.38
C THR A 245 20.20 -8.56 28.36
N SER A 246 19.95 -7.93 27.20
CA SER A 246 19.98 -6.47 27.04
C SER A 246 18.81 -5.76 27.74
N ILE A 247 17.64 -6.41 27.82
CA ILE A 247 16.48 -5.94 28.57
C ILE A 247 16.76 -6.02 30.07
N ALA A 248 17.30 -7.14 30.54
CA ALA A 248 17.62 -7.36 31.95
C ALA A 248 18.74 -6.42 32.46
N SER A 249 19.73 -6.13 31.62
CA SER A 249 20.80 -5.17 31.96
C SER A 249 20.36 -3.71 31.88
N GLY A 250 19.20 -3.42 31.27
CA GLY A 250 18.71 -2.06 31.01
C GLY A 250 19.57 -1.28 30.00
N GLN A 251 20.55 -1.92 29.37
CA GLN A 251 21.48 -1.31 28.42
C GLN A 251 21.18 -1.82 27.01
N LEU A 252 20.23 -1.18 26.33
CA LEU A 252 19.92 -1.47 24.94
C LEU A 252 20.86 -0.66 24.03
N PRO A 253 21.65 -1.26 23.12
CA PRO A 253 22.37 -0.52 22.10
C PRO A 253 21.41 -0.03 20.99
N HIS A 254 21.93 0.71 20.00
CA HIS A 254 21.18 0.88 18.75
C HIS A 254 21.08 -0.48 18.05
N LEU A 255 19.94 -0.76 17.43
CA LEU A 255 19.62 -2.05 16.85
C LEU A 255 19.46 -1.93 15.33
N LEU A 256 19.95 -2.91 14.59
CA LEU A 256 19.70 -3.06 13.16
C LEU A 256 19.15 -4.47 12.91
N PHE A 257 17.85 -4.55 12.61
CA PHE A 257 17.14 -5.78 12.30
C PHE A 257 17.02 -5.92 10.80
N TYR A 258 17.58 -6.99 10.24
CA TYR A 258 17.56 -7.22 8.80
C TYR A 258 17.23 -8.66 8.44
N GLY A 259 16.56 -8.86 7.32
CA GLY A 259 16.19 -10.18 6.83
C GLY A 259 14.93 -10.16 5.97
N PRO A 260 14.47 -11.31 5.46
CA PRO A 260 13.29 -11.40 4.61
C PRO A 260 12.01 -10.85 5.27
N PRO A 261 10.97 -10.48 4.48
CA PRO A 261 9.67 -10.09 5.02
C PRO A 261 9.03 -11.24 5.81
N GLY A 262 8.10 -10.90 6.72
CA GLY A 262 7.35 -11.91 7.48
C GLY A 262 8.11 -12.67 8.58
N THR A 263 9.40 -12.37 8.79
CA THR A 263 10.27 -13.05 9.77
C THR A 263 10.14 -12.53 11.21
N GLY A 264 9.27 -11.55 11.46
CA GLY A 264 8.99 -11.04 12.80
C GLY A 264 9.79 -9.82 13.26
N LYS A 265 10.61 -9.19 12.40
CA LYS A 265 11.45 -8.01 12.73
C LYS A 265 10.71 -6.92 13.52
N THR A 266 9.63 -6.37 12.95
CA THR A 266 8.80 -5.33 13.60
C THR A 266 8.10 -5.85 14.85
N SER A 267 7.65 -7.11 14.84
CA SER A 267 7.01 -7.74 16.00
C SER A 267 7.98 -7.87 17.18
N THR A 268 9.25 -8.16 16.93
CA THR A 268 10.29 -8.28 17.96
C THR A 268 10.50 -6.97 18.70
N ILE A 269 10.71 -5.85 17.98
CA ILE A 269 10.95 -4.57 18.64
C ILE A 269 9.72 -4.07 19.39
N VAL A 270 8.51 -4.34 18.86
CA VAL A 270 7.26 -4.00 19.54
C VAL A 270 7.09 -4.81 20.82
N ALA A 271 7.42 -6.10 20.83
CA ALA A 271 7.42 -6.93 22.04
C ALA A 271 8.45 -6.45 23.07
N VAL A 272 9.67 -6.10 22.63
CA VAL A 272 10.71 -5.52 23.48
C VAL A 272 10.22 -4.20 24.10
N ALA A 273 9.63 -3.30 23.31
CA ALA A 273 9.13 -2.02 23.79
C ALA A 273 7.99 -2.19 24.80
N ARG A 274 7.11 -3.18 24.59
CA ARG A 274 6.03 -3.51 25.52
C ARG A 274 6.56 -4.06 26.85
N GLN A 275 7.62 -4.87 26.83
CA GLN A 275 8.27 -5.37 28.05
C GLN A 275 9.01 -4.25 28.81
N LEU A 276 9.67 -3.33 28.11
CA LEU A 276 10.44 -2.24 28.73
C LEU A 276 9.58 -1.09 29.26
N PHE A 277 8.50 -0.73 28.57
CA PHE A 277 7.68 0.45 28.87
C PHE A 277 6.24 0.13 29.29
N GLY A 278 5.90 -1.16 29.40
CA GLY A 278 4.59 -1.65 29.80
C GLY A 278 3.53 -1.63 28.68
N PRO A 279 2.27 -1.99 29.00
CA PRO A 279 1.20 -2.18 28.01
C PRO A 279 0.77 -0.90 27.27
N ASN A 280 0.99 0.27 27.88
CA ASN A 280 0.65 1.58 27.30
C ASN A 280 1.84 2.30 26.63
N PHE A 281 2.90 1.56 26.26
CA PHE A 281 4.14 2.12 25.71
C PHE A 281 3.95 3.13 24.56
N ARG A 282 2.93 2.93 23.71
CA ARG A 282 2.57 3.83 22.59
C ARG A 282 2.03 5.20 23.03
N LYS A 283 1.39 5.29 24.21
CA LYS A 283 0.80 6.53 24.74
C LYS A 283 1.72 7.27 25.70
N ASN A 284 2.76 6.60 26.20
CA ASN A 284 3.67 7.12 27.22
C ASN A 284 4.75 8.05 26.65
N GLY A 285 4.75 8.33 25.34
CA GLY A 285 5.72 9.24 24.69
C GLY A 285 7.17 8.71 24.64
N ARG A 286 7.40 7.42 24.94
CA ARG A 286 8.73 6.78 24.94
C ARG A 286 9.02 5.90 23.74
N PHE A 287 8.02 5.62 22.92
CA PHE A 287 8.14 4.78 21.72
C PHE A 287 7.58 5.52 20.51
N LEU A 288 8.36 5.62 19.44
CA LEU A 288 7.96 6.18 18.16
C LEU A 288 8.26 5.16 17.06
N GLU A 289 7.23 4.73 16.33
CA GLU A 289 7.35 3.87 15.15
C GLU A 289 7.01 4.70 13.92
N LEU A 290 7.93 4.75 12.96
CA LEU A 290 7.76 5.42 11.67
C LEU A 290 8.12 4.44 10.56
N ASN A 291 7.29 4.40 9.53
CA ASN A 291 7.70 3.80 8.27
C ASN A 291 8.54 4.82 7.50
N ALA A 292 9.78 4.46 7.16
CA ALA A 292 10.72 5.34 6.47
C ALA A 292 10.45 5.44 4.96
N SER A 293 9.64 4.54 4.40
CA SER A 293 9.21 4.58 2.99
C SER A 293 8.04 5.52 2.72
N ASP A 294 7.34 6.03 3.75
CA ASP A 294 6.18 6.91 3.56
C ASP A 294 6.55 8.17 2.75
N ASP A 295 5.77 8.44 1.71
CA ASP A 295 5.87 9.57 0.75
C ASP A 295 5.80 10.98 1.37
N ARG A 296 5.71 11.08 2.70
CA ARG A 296 5.70 12.33 3.45
C ARG A 296 7.07 13.04 3.46
N GLY A 297 8.08 12.47 2.82
CA GLY A 297 9.40 13.07 2.61
C GLY A 297 10.35 12.85 3.79
N ILE A 298 11.60 12.54 3.45
CA ILE A 298 12.74 12.40 4.38
C ILE A 298 12.85 13.58 5.36
N ALA A 299 12.49 14.79 4.91
CA ALA A 299 12.50 15.99 5.74
C ALA A 299 11.49 15.91 6.90
N VAL A 300 10.29 15.35 6.67
CA VAL A 300 9.26 15.18 7.71
C VAL A 300 9.67 14.10 8.70
N VAL A 301 10.26 13.00 8.22
CA VAL A 301 10.84 11.98 9.11
C VAL A 301 11.94 12.59 9.96
N ARG A 302 12.84 13.39 9.36
CA ARG A 302 13.92 14.08 10.06
C ARG A 302 13.41 15.00 11.18
N GLU A 303 12.44 15.87 10.89
CA GLU A 303 11.91 16.80 11.89
C GLU A 303 11.10 16.10 12.98
N LYS A 304 10.31 15.07 12.65
CA LYS A 304 9.60 14.26 13.65
C LYS A 304 10.57 13.49 14.56
N VAL A 305 11.57 12.83 13.97
CA VAL A 305 12.61 12.11 14.72
C VAL A 305 13.38 13.08 15.62
N LYS A 306 13.73 14.26 15.11
CA LYS A 306 14.43 15.30 15.88
C LYS A 306 13.58 15.82 17.04
N GLY A 307 12.33 16.20 16.79
CA GLY A 307 11.42 16.68 17.84
C GLY A 307 11.18 15.63 18.92
N PHE A 308 11.01 14.36 18.52
CA PHE A 308 10.84 13.27 19.48
C PHE A 308 12.12 12.97 20.26
N ALA A 309 13.30 12.98 19.61
CA ALA A 309 14.57 12.79 20.28
C ALA A 309 14.86 13.90 21.31
N GLN A 310 14.47 15.14 21.00
CA GLN A 310 14.64 16.32 21.87
C GLN A 310 13.67 16.39 23.05
N GLY A 311 12.49 15.76 22.99
CA GLY A 311 11.50 15.86 24.06
C GLY A 311 12.03 15.46 25.45
N ALA A 312 11.53 16.04 26.52
CA ALA A 312 11.91 15.62 27.87
C ALA A 312 11.32 14.22 28.19
N ILE A 313 12.06 13.40 28.95
CA ILE A 313 11.55 12.13 29.46
C ILE A 313 10.97 12.39 30.85
N SER A 314 9.69 12.11 31.05
CA SER A 314 9.08 12.10 32.37
C SER A 314 9.57 10.87 33.15
N SER A 315 10.26 11.07 34.27
CA SER A 315 10.74 10.00 35.15
C SER A 315 9.57 9.33 35.86
N ALA A 316 9.02 8.28 35.26
CA ALA A 316 8.10 7.37 35.92
C ALA A 316 8.89 6.19 36.52
N ASP A 317 8.52 5.77 37.72
CA ASP A 317 9.15 4.65 38.43
C ASP A 317 9.07 3.36 37.62
N GLY A 318 10.21 2.68 37.48
CA GLY A 318 10.32 1.35 36.85
C GLY A 318 10.58 1.32 35.34
N MET A 319 10.75 2.46 34.66
CA MET A 319 11.01 2.49 33.20
C MET A 319 12.43 2.99 32.85
N PRO A 320 13.13 2.39 31.87
CA PRO A 320 14.49 2.80 31.50
C PRO A 320 14.61 4.27 31.08
N PRO A 321 15.72 4.98 31.37
CA PRO A 321 15.88 6.42 31.15
C PRO A 321 16.18 6.78 29.68
N PHE A 322 15.60 6.05 28.73
CA PHE A 322 15.74 6.31 27.30
C PHE A 322 14.42 6.07 26.55
N LYS A 323 14.34 6.61 25.34
CA LYS A 323 13.25 6.41 24.39
C LYS A 323 13.70 5.48 23.27
N ILE A 324 12.76 4.85 22.59
CA ILE A 324 13.02 4.04 21.39
C ILE A 324 12.37 4.69 20.18
N ILE A 325 13.15 4.85 19.11
CA ILE A 325 12.66 5.23 17.79
C ILE A 325 12.88 4.04 16.86
N VAL A 326 11.81 3.55 16.27
CA VAL A 326 11.81 2.49 15.25
C VAL A 326 11.61 3.13 13.89
N LEU A 327 12.54 2.88 12.98
CA LEU A 327 12.42 3.23 11.56
C LEU A 327 12.27 1.94 10.78
N ASP A 328 11.03 1.64 10.36
CA ASP A 328 10.74 0.51 9.49
C ASP A 328 11.08 0.85 8.03
N GLU A 329 11.45 -0.15 7.24
CA GLU A 329 11.87 0.01 5.84
C GLU A 329 12.99 1.06 5.63
N ALA A 330 13.97 1.05 6.53
CA ALA A 330 15.11 1.98 6.52
C ALA A 330 15.97 1.86 5.24
N ASP A 331 15.88 0.75 4.52
CA ASP A 331 16.52 0.53 3.22
C ASP A 331 15.91 1.36 2.07
N SER A 332 14.72 1.91 2.25
CA SER A 332 14.11 2.87 1.31
C SER A 332 14.58 4.32 1.52
N MET A 333 15.37 4.59 2.57
CA MET A 333 15.91 5.93 2.82
C MET A 333 17.10 6.24 1.89
N THR A 334 17.17 7.47 1.38
CA THR A 334 18.34 7.93 0.61
C THR A 334 19.60 8.00 1.48
N GLY A 335 20.78 7.90 0.87
CA GLY A 335 22.07 7.98 1.58
C GLY A 335 22.25 9.28 2.39
N ASP A 336 21.72 10.39 1.91
CA ASP A 336 21.74 11.68 2.61
C ASP A 336 20.86 11.68 3.86
N ALA A 337 19.69 11.05 3.77
CA ALA A 337 18.78 10.85 4.89
C ALA A 337 19.43 10.02 6.00
N GLN A 338 20.08 8.92 5.61
CA GLN A 338 20.81 8.05 6.53
C GLN A 338 22.02 8.76 7.15
N SER A 339 22.72 9.61 6.38
CA SER A 339 23.82 10.43 6.90
C SER A 339 23.35 11.47 7.93
N ALA A 340 22.16 12.05 7.74
CA ALA A 340 21.53 12.91 8.72
C ALA A 340 21.11 12.13 9.98
N LEU A 341 20.54 10.93 9.81
CA LEU A 341 20.18 10.03 10.89
C LEU A 341 21.39 9.63 11.74
N ARG A 342 22.54 9.33 11.12
CA ARG A 342 23.80 9.05 11.82
C ARG A 342 24.14 10.14 12.85
N ARG A 343 24.06 11.42 12.44
CA ARG A 343 24.34 12.56 13.35
C ARG A 343 23.35 12.60 14.51
N MET A 344 22.09 12.25 14.28
CA MET A 344 21.07 12.19 15.34
C MET A 344 21.33 11.03 16.31
N MET A 345 21.72 9.86 15.80
CA MET A 345 22.11 8.71 16.63
C MET A 345 23.26 9.07 17.56
N GLU A 346 24.28 9.79 17.05
CA GLU A 346 25.41 10.25 17.85
C GLU A 346 24.98 11.27 18.92
N ASN A 347 24.29 12.35 18.51
CA ASN A 347 23.91 13.46 19.40
C ASN A 347 22.94 13.06 20.51
N TYR A 348 22.02 12.12 20.23
CA TYR A 348 20.96 11.71 21.16
C TYR A 348 21.17 10.32 21.76
N SER A 349 22.36 9.72 21.59
CA SER A 349 22.74 8.39 22.10
C SER A 349 22.61 8.22 23.61
N LYS A 350 22.50 9.28 24.41
CA LYS A 350 22.26 9.16 25.86
C LYS A 350 20.80 8.90 26.22
N VAL A 351 19.88 9.52 25.48
CA VAL A 351 18.44 9.58 25.81
C VAL A 351 17.55 8.83 24.82
N THR A 352 18.07 8.50 23.64
CA THR A 352 17.31 7.84 22.56
C THR A 352 18.06 6.62 22.05
N ARG A 353 17.33 5.55 21.75
CA ARG A 353 17.83 4.34 21.09
C ARG A 353 17.09 4.16 19.77
N PHE A 354 17.87 4.03 18.70
CA PHE A 354 17.35 3.77 17.37
C PHE A 354 17.30 2.27 17.10
N CYS A 355 16.19 1.81 16.52
CA CYS A 355 16.05 0.49 15.93
C CYS A 355 15.70 0.66 14.46
N LEU A 356 16.60 0.23 13.58
CA LEU A 356 16.42 0.28 12.14
C LEU A 356 15.99 -1.11 11.66
N ILE A 357 14.93 -1.17 10.88
CA ILE A 357 14.44 -2.40 10.28
C ILE A 357 14.59 -2.28 8.77
N CYS A 358 15.21 -3.25 8.13
CA CYS A 358 15.35 -3.29 6.68
C CYS A 358 15.25 -4.72 6.15
N ASN A 359 15.08 -4.88 4.84
CA ASN A 359 15.20 -6.19 4.19
C ASN A 359 16.63 -6.44 3.74
N TYR A 360 17.31 -5.39 3.24
CA TYR A 360 18.67 -5.47 2.71
C TYR A 360 19.64 -4.61 3.51
N VAL A 361 20.55 -5.26 4.23
CA VAL A 361 21.62 -4.56 4.99
C VAL A 361 22.55 -3.75 4.07
N SER A 362 22.73 -4.17 2.82
CA SER A 362 23.57 -3.49 1.82
C SER A 362 23.03 -2.11 1.39
N ARG A 363 21.76 -1.83 1.64
CA ARG A 363 21.13 -0.53 1.37
C ARG A 363 21.33 0.47 2.52
N ILE A 364 21.88 0.02 3.65
CA ILE A 364 22.21 0.87 4.79
C ILE A 364 23.69 1.30 4.69
N ILE A 365 23.95 2.60 4.83
CA ILE A 365 25.31 3.12 4.79
C ILE A 365 26.13 2.58 5.97
N GLU A 366 27.39 2.19 5.72
CA GLU A 366 28.26 1.62 6.75
C GLU A 366 28.44 2.51 8.00
N PRO A 367 28.47 3.86 7.90
CA PRO A 367 28.50 4.72 9.08
C PRO A 367 27.29 4.54 10.02
N VAL A 368 26.11 4.18 9.51
CA VAL A 368 24.94 3.88 10.34
C VAL A 368 25.00 2.44 10.85
N ALA A 369 25.33 1.50 9.97
CA ALA A 369 25.37 0.07 10.29
C ALA A 369 26.40 -0.27 11.38
N SER A 370 27.58 0.37 11.35
CA SER A 370 28.66 0.20 12.34
C SER A 370 28.30 0.66 13.76
N ARG A 371 27.28 1.52 13.91
CA ARG A 371 26.81 2.05 15.21
C ARG A 371 25.68 1.22 15.81
N CYS A 372 25.20 0.20 15.10
CA CYS A 372 24.10 -0.65 15.50
C CYS A 372 24.56 -2.07 15.77
N ALA A 373 24.02 -2.70 16.80
CA ALA A 373 24.07 -4.14 16.95
C ALA A 373 23.22 -4.80 15.86
N LYS A 374 23.86 -5.62 15.02
CA LYS A 374 23.24 -6.22 13.84
C LYS A 374 22.57 -7.55 14.23
N PHE A 375 21.29 -7.70 13.93
CA PHE A 375 20.53 -8.93 14.16
C PHE A 375 19.93 -9.41 12.83
N ARG A 376 20.40 -10.57 12.38
CA ARG A 376 19.89 -11.24 11.19
C ARG A 376 18.66 -12.07 11.54
N PHE A 377 17.56 -11.81 10.87
CA PHE A 377 16.35 -12.62 10.91
C PHE A 377 16.35 -13.57 9.72
N ALA A 378 16.52 -14.86 9.99
CA ALA A 378 16.41 -15.90 8.97
C ALA A 378 14.93 -16.15 8.60
N PRO A 379 14.64 -16.67 7.38
CA PRO A 379 13.35 -17.28 7.08
C PRO A 379 12.92 -18.25 8.19
N LEU A 380 11.63 -18.28 8.50
CA LEU A 380 11.12 -19.19 9.51
C LEU A 380 11.11 -20.63 8.98
N GLU A 381 11.47 -21.58 9.84
CA GLU A 381 11.41 -23.00 9.48
C GLU A 381 9.96 -23.46 9.29
N LYS A 382 9.75 -24.63 8.67
CA LYS A 382 8.39 -25.14 8.43
C LYS A 382 7.69 -25.49 9.75
N VAL A 383 8.35 -26.27 10.62
CA VAL A 383 7.83 -26.75 11.92
C VAL A 383 7.26 -25.61 12.77
N SER A 384 8.04 -24.56 12.81
CA SER A 384 7.81 -23.27 13.42
C SER A 384 6.55 -22.55 12.99
N MET A 385 6.39 -22.39 11.68
CA MET A 385 5.24 -21.75 11.08
C MET A 385 4.00 -22.64 11.27
N SER A 386 4.14 -23.97 11.11
CA SER A 386 3.06 -24.93 11.38
C SER A 386 2.53 -24.79 12.81
N ALA A 387 3.41 -24.71 13.81
CA ALA A 387 3.01 -24.57 15.21
C ALA A 387 2.19 -23.30 15.45
N ARG A 388 2.60 -22.17 14.85
CA ARG A 388 1.86 -20.90 14.96
C ARG A 388 0.54 -20.92 14.21
N LEU A 389 0.49 -21.52 13.02
CA LEU A 389 -0.75 -21.69 12.25
C LEU A 389 -1.73 -22.58 12.99
N ARG A 390 -1.29 -23.72 13.54
CA ARG A 390 -2.14 -24.61 14.36
C ARG A 390 -2.74 -23.87 15.56
N TYR A 391 -1.94 -23.04 16.25
CA TYR A 391 -2.44 -22.22 17.34
C TYR A 391 -3.56 -21.27 16.87
N ILE A 392 -3.38 -20.60 15.73
CA ILE A 392 -4.40 -19.70 15.17
C ILE A 392 -5.65 -20.48 14.75
N CYS A 393 -5.51 -21.65 14.10
CA CYS A 393 -6.64 -22.50 13.73
C CYS A 393 -7.45 -22.93 14.96
N GLN A 394 -6.79 -23.28 16.08
CA GLN A 394 -7.46 -23.65 17.32
C GLN A 394 -8.25 -22.48 17.93
N GLU A 395 -7.61 -21.31 18.04
CA GLU A 395 -8.24 -20.09 18.61
C GLU A 395 -9.40 -19.56 17.75
N GLU A 396 -9.29 -19.72 16.43
CA GLU A 396 -10.30 -19.28 15.47
C GLU A 396 -11.30 -20.39 15.11
N GLN A 397 -11.21 -21.57 15.73
CA GLN A 397 -12.06 -22.74 15.46
C GLN A 397 -12.15 -23.09 13.97
N VAL A 398 -11.01 -23.07 13.28
CA VAL A 398 -10.91 -23.45 11.87
C VAL A 398 -10.53 -24.92 11.77
N GLN A 399 -11.33 -25.69 11.05
CA GLN A 399 -10.95 -27.04 10.66
C GLN A 399 -9.97 -26.95 9.48
N CYS A 400 -8.70 -27.25 9.76
CA CYS A 400 -7.64 -27.33 8.76
C CYS A 400 -6.92 -28.66 8.91
N ASP A 401 -6.93 -29.46 7.85
CA ASP A 401 -6.14 -30.68 7.77
C ASP A 401 -4.64 -30.34 7.62
N GLU A 402 -3.75 -31.20 8.11
CA GLU A 402 -2.30 -31.09 7.91
C GLU A 402 -1.88 -30.83 6.44
N PRO A 403 -2.43 -31.53 5.43
CA PRO A 403 -2.18 -31.22 4.02
C PRO A 403 -2.43 -29.77 3.60
N VAL A 404 -3.35 -29.07 4.27
CA VAL A 404 -3.69 -27.66 3.98
C VAL A 404 -2.65 -26.74 4.61
N ILE A 405 -2.18 -27.09 5.82
CA ILE A 405 -1.07 -26.38 6.48
C ILE A 405 0.19 -26.49 5.64
N ASP A 406 0.52 -27.69 5.15
CA ASP A 406 1.68 -27.89 4.28
C ASP A 406 1.59 -27.06 2.99
N GLN A 407 0.41 -26.98 2.38
CA GLN A 407 0.17 -26.14 1.20
C GLN A 407 0.38 -24.66 1.54
N LEU A 408 -0.17 -24.17 2.64
CA LEU A 408 0.02 -22.79 3.10
C LEU A 408 1.51 -22.46 3.31
N LEU A 409 2.27 -23.39 3.87
CA LEU A 409 3.71 -23.22 4.09
C LEU A 409 4.49 -23.14 2.78
N GLN A 410 4.17 -24.00 1.81
CA GLN A 410 4.77 -23.95 0.47
C GLN A 410 4.47 -22.62 -0.22
N CYS A 411 3.21 -22.17 -0.20
CA CYS A 411 2.79 -20.93 -0.83
C CYS A 411 3.40 -19.68 -0.17
N SER A 412 3.78 -19.77 1.11
CA SER A 412 4.24 -18.64 1.90
C SER A 412 5.76 -18.42 1.84
N ASN A 413 6.55 -19.39 1.37
CA ASN A 413 8.01 -19.26 1.21
C ASN A 413 8.73 -18.68 2.45
N GLY A 414 8.34 -19.13 3.66
CA GLY A 414 8.93 -18.68 4.92
C GLY A 414 8.38 -17.36 5.48
N ASP A 415 7.38 -16.76 4.84
CA ASP A 415 6.69 -15.53 5.29
C ASP A 415 5.43 -15.87 6.09
N LEU A 416 5.50 -15.76 7.41
CA LEU A 416 4.38 -16.05 8.31
C LEU A 416 3.21 -15.05 8.15
N ARG A 417 3.49 -13.80 7.76
CA ARG A 417 2.43 -12.81 7.53
C ARG A 417 1.57 -13.23 6.34
N LYS A 418 2.20 -13.66 5.25
CA LYS A 418 1.50 -14.22 4.08
C LYS A 418 0.67 -15.44 4.45
N ALA A 419 1.27 -16.38 5.19
CA ALA A 419 0.57 -17.60 5.62
C ALA A 419 -0.71 -17.31 6.43
N ILE A 420 -0.63 -16.38 7.39
CA ILE A 420 -1.78 -15.97 8.20
C ILE A 420 -2.85 -15.27 7.35
N ASN A 421 -2.44 -14.41 6.43
CA ASN A 421 -3.38 -13.74 5.52
C ASN A 421 -4.09 -14.73 4.61
N TYR A 422 -3.38 -15.70 4.03
CA TYR A 422 -3.99 -16.73 3.20
C TYR A 422 -4.98 -17.58 3.99
N LEU A 423 -4.62 -17.99 5.21
CA LEU A 423 -5.52 -18.73 6.08
C LEU A 423 -6.76 -17.92 6.46
N GLN A 424 -6.60 -16.63 6.78
CA GLN A 424 -7.72 -15.76 7.11
C GLN A 424 -8.66 -15.58 5.92
N SER A 425 -8.11 -15.34 4.73
CA SER A 425 -8.89 -15.20 3.49
C SER A 425 -9.59 -16.50 3.13
N ALA A 426 -8.92 -17.65 3.26
CA ALA A 426 -9.53 -18.95 3.00
C ALA A 426 -10.71 -19.24 3.95
N LYS A 427 -10.58 -18.91 5.25
CA LYS A 427 -11.70 -19.00 6.18
C LYS A 427 -12.86 -18.08 5.78
N GLN A 428 -12.60 -16.88 5.27
CA GLN A 428 -13.68 -15.96 4.87
C GLN A 428 -14.44 -16.46 3.63
N MET A 429 -13.80 -17.26 2.78
CA MET A 429 -14.43 -17.87 1.60
C MET A 429 -15.19 -19.16 1.94
N CYS A 430 -14.78 -19.89 2.98
CA CYS A 430 -15.34 -21.21 3.31
C CYS A 430 -16.20 -21.19 4.59
N ALA A 431 -17.35 -21.87 4.57
CA ALA A 431 -18.28 -21.94 5.69
C ALA A 431 -17.86 -22.91 6.83
N GLY A 432 -16.56 -23.16 7.02
CA GLY A 432 -16.05 -23.86 8.22
C GLY A 432 -14.86 -24.81 8.01
N ASN A 433 -14.77 -25.49 6.86
CA ASN A 433 -13.64 -26.37 6.54
C ASN A 433 -12.82 -25.77 5.39
N VAL A 434 -11.52 -25.60 5.61
CA VAL A 434 -10.61 -25.05 4.60
C VAL A 434 -9.96 -26.21 3.86
N THR A 435 -10.13 -26.27 2.55
CA THR A 435 -9.53 -27.29 1.69
C THR A 435 -8.27 -26.78 0.99
N LYS A 436 -7.52 -27.70 0.32
CA LYS A 436 -6.35 -27.32 -0.48
C LYS A 436 -6.71 -26.38 -1.64
N GLN A 437 -7.87 -26.59 -2.27
CA GLN A 437 -8.30 -25.79 -3.41
C GLN A 437 -8.57 -24.35 -2.99
N ASP A 438 -9.21 -24.15 -1.84
CA ASP A 438 -9.49 -22.81 -1.31
C ASP A 438 -8.20 -22.02 -1.07
N VAL A 439 -7.13 -22.69 -0.62
CA VAL A 439 -5.82 -22.06 -0.46
C VAL A 439 -5.23 -21.68 -1.82
N ILE A 440 -5.31 -22.54 -2.83
CA ILE A 440 -4.81 -22.25 -4.18
C ILE A 440 -5.56 -21.03 -4.77
N ASP A 441 -6.88 -21.03 -4.67
CA ASP A 441 -7.75 -19.95 -5.18
C ASP A 441 -7.44 -18.60 -4.52
N VAL A 442 -7.16 -18.59 -3.21
CA VAL A 442 -6.78 -17.39 -2.45
C VAL A 442 -5.36 -16.93 -2.77
N THR A 443 -4.42 -17.85 -2.99
CA THR A 443 -3.01 -17.51 -3.22
C THR A 443 -2.75 -16.96 -4.62
N GLY A 444 -3.67 -17.20 -5.57
CA GLY A 444 -3.49 -16.81 -6.97
C GLY A 444 -2.32 -17.52 -7.66
N LEU A 445 -1.87 -18.65 -7.09
CA LEU A 445 -0.90 -19.54 -7.72
C LEU A 445 -1.58 -20.34 -8.83
N ALA A 446 -0.83 -20.68 -9.88
CA ALA A 446 -1.36 -21.53 -10.92
C ALA A 446 -1.62 -22.93 -10.31
N PRO A 447 -2.83 -23.50 -10.49
CA PRO A 447 -3.12 -24.87 -10.10
C PRO A 447 -2.12 -25.86 -10.73
N PRO A 448 -1.82 -26.99 -10.08
CA PRO A 448 -0.92 -28.02 -10.62
C PRO A 448 -1.29 -28.46 -12.03
N GLU A 449 -2.59 -28.50 -12.33
CA GLU A 449 -3.16 -28.86 -13.63
C GLU A 449 -2.62 -27.99 -14.78
N ILE A 450 -2.34 -26.71 -14.53
CA ILE A 450 -1.78 -25.78 -15.53
C ILE A 450 -0.33 -26.18 -15.86
N LEU A 451 0.45 -26.54 -14.84
CA LEU A 451 1.83 -26.97 -15.01
C LEU A 451 1.88 -28.35 -15.70
N GLU A 452 0.97 -29.25 -15.35
CA GLU A 452 0.82 -30.54 -16.03
C GLU A 452 0.47 -30.37 -17.52
N LYS A 453 -0.46 -29.47 -17.84
CA LYS A 453 -0.77 -29.10 -19.24
C LYS A 453 0.47 -28.57 -19.95
N PHE A 454 1.20 -27.64 -19.32
CA PHE A 454 2.46 -27.11 -19.87
C PHE A 454 3.45 -28.23 -20.21
N TRP A 455 3.68 -29.16 -19.28
CA TRP A 455 4.59 -30.28 -19.50
C TRP A 455 4.10 -31.27 -20.56
N SER A 456 2.79 -31.57 -20.61
CA SER A 456 2.24 -32.44 -21.65
C SER A 456 2.37 -31.83 -23.05
N SER A 457 2.20 -30.51 -23.13
CA SER A 457 2.34 -29.71 -24.35
C SER A 457 3.79 -29.75 -24.86
N VAL A 458 4.75 -29.50 -23.97
CA VAL A 458 6.19 -29.60 -24.26
C VAL A 458 6.61 -31.02 -24.64
N ALA A 459 6.08 -32.04 -23.95
CA ALA A 459 6.38 -33.45 -24.24
C ALA A 459 5.88 -33.91 -25.61
N SER A 460 4.84 -33.28 -26.16
CA SER A 460 4.26 -33.62 -27.47
C SER A 460 5.20 -33.36 -28.67
N ASN A 461 6.22 -32.51 -28.49
CA ASN A 461 7.17 -32.06 -29.51
C ASN A 461 6.50 -31.45 -30.77
N ARG A 462 5.30 -30.88 -30.65
CA ARG A 462 4.57 -30.23 -31.74
C ARG A 462 4.35 -28.75 -31.43
N PHE A 463 4.98 -27.88 -32.21
CA PHE A 463 4.92 -26.43 -31.97
C PHE A 463 3.50 -25.87 -32.04
N ASP A 464 2.69 -26.26 -33.04
CA ASP A 464 1.32 -25.73 -33.20
C ASP A 464 0.39 -26.14 -32.06
N ALA A 465 0.51 -27.38 -31.59
CA ALA A 465 -0.24 -27.86 -30.43
C ALA A 465 0.21 -27.12 -29.16
N MET A 466 1.52 -26.94 -28.98
CA MET A 466 2.05 -26.21 -27.84
C MET A 466 1.59 -24.77 -27.80
N LYS A 467 1.57 -24.10 -28.96
CA LYS A 467 1.08 -22.73 -29.07
C LYS A 467 -0.37 -22.59 -28.58
N GLY A 468 -1.26 -23.49 -29.00
CA GLY A 468 -2.66 -23.49 -28.57
C GLY A 468 -2.81 -23.67 -27.06
N GLU A 469 -2.10 -24.64 -26.48
CA GLU A 469 -2.12 -24.90 -25.03
C GLU A 469 -1.56 -23.71 -24.23
N ILE A 470 -0.50 -23.06 -24.71
CA ILE A 470 0.05 -21.86 -24.04
C ILE A 470 -0.92 -20.68 -24.13
N GLU A 471 -1.63 -20.51 -25.25
CA GLU A 471 -2.69 -19.50 -25.37
C GLU A 471 -3.84 -19.77 -24.39
N GLU A 472 -4.23 -21.03 -24.20
CA GLU A 472 -5.20 -21.42 -23.16
C GLU A 472 -4.71 -21.12 -21.74
N ILE A 473 -3.44 -21.40 -21.45
CA ILE A 473 -2.82 -21.07 -20.17
C ILE A 473 -2.82 -19.56 -19.94
N LEU A 474 -2.55 -18.73 -20.95
CA LEU A 474 -2.64 -17.28 -20.83
C LEU A 474 -4.08 -16.80 -20.62
N MET A 475 -5.05 -17.43 -21.28
CA MET A 475 -6.47 -17.11 -21.11
C MET A 475 -6.99 -17.46 -19.71
N SER A 476 -6.33 -18.36 -18.98
CA SER A 476 -6.68 -18.66 -17.59
C SER A 476 -6.40 -17.51 -16.62
N GLY A 477 -5.63 -16.49 -17.05
CA GLY A 477 -5.49 -15.22 -16.33
C GLY A 477 -4.52 -15.24 -15.14
N PHE A 478 -3.74 -16.31 -14.95
CA PHE A 478 -2.68 -16.33 -13.94
C PHE A 478 -1.46 -15.53 -14.41
N PRO A 479 -0.84 -14.71 -13.54
CA PRO A 479 0.36 -13.96 -13.90
C PRO A 479 1.48 -14.90 -14.35
N VAL A 480 2.03 -14.66 -15.54
CA VAL A 480 3.11 -15.49 -16.10
C VAL A 480 4.31 -15.53 -15.15
N LEU A 481 4.62 -14.43 -14.47
CA LEU A 481 5.69 -14.36 -13.48
C LEU A 481 5.54 -15.40 -12.35
N THR A 482 4.30 -15.71 -11.95
CA THR A 482 4.01 -16.74 -10.94
C THR A 482 4.19 -18.14 -11.53
N ILE A 483 3.71 -18.36 -12.76
CA ILE A 483 3.88 -19.62 -13.48
C ILE A 483 5.38 -19.93 -13.65
N LEU A 484 6.20 -18.95 -14.03
CA LEU A 484 7.65 -19.15 -14.21
C LEU A 484 8.36 -19.54 -12.92
N LYS A 485 7.94 -19.00 -11.78
CA LYS A 485 8.49 -19.37 -10.47
C LYS A 485 8.15 -20.80 -10.12
N GLN A 486 6.90 -21.22 -10.30
CA GLN A 486 6.49 -22.61 -10.07
C GLN A 486 7.20 -23.56 -11.05
N LEU A 487 7.35 -23.18 -12.31
CA LEU A 487 8.08 -23.95 -13.31
C LEU A 487 9.57 -24.11 -12.94
N SER A 488 10.19 -23.09 -12.36
CA SER A 488 11.58 -23.17 -11.89
C SER A 488 11.75 -24.26 -10.84
N ASP A 489 10.85 -24.32 -9.85
CA ASP A 489 10.88 -25.34 -8.80
C ASP A 489 10.64 -26.75 -9.39
N ASP A 490 9.69 -26.88 -10.32
CA ASP A 490 9.40 -28.13 -11.02
C ASP A 490 10.58 -28.61 -11.87
N ILE A 491 11.24 -27.74 -12.63
CA ILE A 491 12.41 -28.09 -13.47
C ILE A 491 13.56 -28.61 -12.60
N LEU A 492 13.77 -28.00 -11.43
CA LEU A 492 14.82 -28.45 -10.49
C LEU A 492 14.49 -29.83 -9.91
N ALA A 493 13.22 -30.09 -9.60
CA ALA A 493 12.74 -31.38 -9.10
C ALA A 493 12.64 -32.47 -10.19
N HIS A 494 12.52 -32.10 -11.46
CA HIS A 494 12.23 -33.04 -12.55
C HIS A 494 13.33 -34.11 -12.73
N GLU A 495 12.95 -35.39 -12.66
CA GLU A 495 13.91 -36.51 -12.66
C GLU A 495 14.52 -36.78 -14.04
N LYS A 496 13.78 -36.57 -15.13
CA LYS A 496 14.26 -36.85 -16.50
C LYS A 496 15.32 -35.87 -17.03
N LEU A 497 15.53 -34.74 -16.35
CA LEU A 497 16.43 -33.69 -16.83
C LEU A 497 17.83 -33.84 -16.22
N ASN A 498 18.84 -33.83 -17.08
CA ASN A 498 20.24 -33.84 -16.66
C ASN A 498 20.66 -32.48 -16.09
N GLY A 499 21.70 -32.46 -15.25
CA GLY A 499 22.19 -31.22 -14.61
C GLY A 499 22.50 -30.09 -15.61
N THR A 500 23.07 -30.41 -16.77
CA THR A 500 23.35 -29.44 -17.84
C THR A 500 22.07 -28.89 -18.47
N GLN A 501 21.05 -29.73 -18.67
CA GLN A 501 19.75 -29.31 -19.19
C GLN A 501 19.06 -28.40 -18.18
N LYS A 502 19.02 -28.79 -16.90
CA LYS A 502 18.50 -27.97 -15.80
C LYS A 502 19.17 -26.60 -15.75
N ALA A 503 20.50 -26.55 -15.86
CA ALA A 503 21.24 -25.29 -15.86
C ALA A 503 20.86 -24.36 -17.04
N LYS A 504 20.76 -24.90 -18.26
CA LYS A 504 20.34 -24.14 -19.45
C LYS A 504 18.92 -23.57 -19.29
N LEU A 505 17.99 -24.40 -18.80
CA LEU A 505 16.60 -23.99 -18.58
C LEU A 505 16.49 -22.91 -17.50
N CYS A 506 17.20 -23.06 -16.38
CA CYS A 506 17.21 -22.06 -15.31
C CYS A 506 17.76 -20.72 -15.80
N LEU A 507 18.81 -20.71 -16.64
CA LEU A 507 19.35 -19.48 -17.22
C LEU A 507 18.30 -18.78 -18.10
N ARG A 508 17.59 -19.55 -18.93
CA ARG A 508 16.55 -18.97 -19.81
C ARG A 508 15.36 -18.44 -19.02
N LEU A 509 14.94 -19.15 -17.97
CA LEU A 509 13.93 -18.67 -17.05
C LEU A 509 14.33 -17.37 -16.36
N ALA A 510 15.58 -17.24 -15.90
CA ALA A 510 16.06 -16.02 -15.28
C ALA A 510 16.08 -14.82 -16.27
N GLU A 511 16.44 -15.04 -17.53
CA GLU A 511 16.35 -14.01 -18.58
C GLU A 511 14.91 -13.55 -18.81
N ALA A 512 13.97 -14.49 -18.85
CA ALA A 512 12.56 -14.19 -19.03
C ALA A 512 11.94 -13.49 -17.81
N ASP A 513 12.27 -13.93 -16.59
CA ASP A 513 11.88 -13.29 -15.33
C ASP A 513 12.31 -11.81 -15.32
N LYS A 514 13.57 -11.53 -15.67
CA LYS A 514 14.05 -10.16 -15.81
C LYS A 514 13.28 -9.36 -16.86
N LYS A 515 13.08 -9.92 -18.06
CA LYS A 515 12.34 -9.24 -19.15
C LYS A 515 10.89 -8.92 -18.74
N LEU A 516 10.23 -9.84 -18.03
CA LEU A 516 8.88 -9.61 -17.51
C LEU A 516 8.85 -8.48 -16.48
N VAL A 517 9.83 -8.43 -15.56
CA VAL A 517 9.98 -7.33 -14.60
C VAL A 517 10.24 -5.99 -15.31
N ASP A 518 11.00 -6.01 -16.41
CA ASP A 518 11.25 -4.83 -17.26
C ASP A 518 10.03 -4.42 -18.13
N GLY A 519 8.91 -5.15 -18.04
CA GLY A 519 7.65 -4.84 -18.72
C GLY A 519 7.48 -5.49 -20.11
N ALA A 520 8.20 -6.57 -20.40
CA ALA A 520 8.00 -7.33 -21.63
C ALA A 520 6.64 -8.04 -21.68
N SER A 521 6.19 -8.36 -22.90
CA SER A 521 4.92 -9.08 -23.12
C SER A 521 4.95 -10.49 -22.54
N GLU A 522 3.99 -10.76 -21.65
CA GLU A 522 3.79 -12.07 -21.01
C GLU A 522 3.64 -13.21 -22.02
N HIS A 523 2.86 -12.98 -23.09
CA HIS A 523 2.63 -13.97 -24.14
C HIS A 523 3.93 -14.43 -24.80
N PHE A 524 4.76 -13.46 -25.22
CA PHE A 524 6.01 -13.80 -25.92
C PHE A 524 7.04 -14.44 -24.99
N GLN A 525 7.12 -14.03 -23.72
CA GLN A 525 8.06 -14.65 -22.78
C GLN A 525 7.68 -16.10 -22.45
N LEU A 526 6.39 -16.37 -22.21
CA LEU A 526 5.93 -17.74 -21.93
C LEU A 526 6.11 -18.65 -23.15
N MET A 527 5.82 -18.15 -24.35
CA MET A 527 6.03 -18.88 -25.61
C MET A 527 7.51 -19.20 -25.87
N ASP A 528 8.40 -18.23 -25.63
CA ASP A 528 9.86 -18.41 -25.77
C ASP A 528 10.37 -19.50 -24.81
N ILE A 529 9.93 -19.46 -23.56
CA ILE A 529 10.27 -20.49 -22.57
C ILE A 529 9.73 -21.85 -22.99
N ALA A 530 8.45 -21.96 -23.34
CA ALA A 530 7.86 -23.24 -23.75
C ALA A 530 8.61 -23.85 -24.95
N SER A 531 8.96 -23.02 -25.94
CA SER A 531 9.74 -23.42 -27.10
C SER A 531 11.15 -23.89 -26.72
N TYR A 532 11.82 -23.16 -25.83
CA TYR A 532 13.16 -23.51 -25.37
C TYR A 532 13.17 -24.77 -24.51
N VAL A 533 12.18 -24.94 -23.63
CA VAL A 533 12.00 -26.14 -22.82
C VAL A 533 11.78 -27.35 -23.74
N MET A 534 10.92 -27.22 -24.76
CA MET A 534 10.70 -28.29 -25.74
C MET A 534 11.99 -28.70 -26.45
N LEU A 535 12.78 -27.73 -26.92
CA LEU A 535 14.07 -28.01 -27.54
C LEU A 535 15.00 -28.80 -26.61
N VAL A 536 15.18 -28.34 -25.38
CA VAL A 536 16.11 -28.95 -24.42
C VAL A 536 15.61 -30.29 -23.91
N TYR A 537 14.30 -30.45 -23.71
CA TYR A 537 13.67 -31.67 -23.22
C TYR A 537 13.82 -32.85 -24.19
N HIS A 538 13.84 -32.58 -25.50
CA HIS A 538 14.04 -33.59 -26.54
C HIS A 538 15.48 -33.69 -27.05
N THR A 539 16.41 -32.88 -26.50
CA THR A 539 17.84 -33.01 -26.82
C THR A 539 18.45 -34.12 -25.96
N PRO A 540 19.11 -35.14 -26.54
CA PRO A 540 19.65 -36.29 -25.81
C PRO A 540 20.76 -35.93 -24.79
#